data_AF-A0A7K2FT41-F1
#
_entry.id   AF-A0A7K2FT41-F1
#
_cell.length_a   1.000
_cell.length_b   1.000
_cell.length_c   1.000
_cell.angle_alpha   90.00
_cell.angle_beta   90.00
_cell.angle_gamma   90.00
#
_symmetry.space_group_name_H-M   'P 1'
#
loop_
_entity.id
_entity.type
_entity.pdbx_description
1 polymer ?
#
loop_
_entity_poly.entity_id
_entity_poly.type
_entity_poly.pdbx_seq_one_letter_code
_entity_poly.pdbx_strand_id
1 'polypeptide(L)'
;MSFRAPLTDHHADGTLCPANHKHTSSGKPLHAHCPGRAYTQAVCSCGNWEMKQRGKGYVNECRRRHLATHAEGPRVDLLRLDAV
;
A
#
# COMPACT_ATOMS: atom_id res chain seq x y z
N MET A 1 6.75 -17.34 6.94
CA MET A 1 6.34 -16.88 5.58
C MET A 1 6.55 -15.39 5.49
N SER A 2 7.18 -14.89 4.43
CA SER A 2 7.36 -13.44 4.24
C SER A 2 6.11 -12.86 3.60
N PHE A 3 5.37 -12.04 4.35
CA PHE A 3 4.20 -11.33 3.80
C PHE A 3 4.65 -10.24 2.84
N ARG A 4 3.94 -10.12 1.71
CA ARG A 4 4.23 -9.12 0.67
C ARG A 4 2.98 -8.30 0.40
N ALA A 5 3.17 -7.00 0.21
CA ALA A 5 2.13 -6.08 -0.18
C ALA A 5 2.63 -5.24 -1.37
N PRO A 6 2.54 -5.73 -2.62
CA PRO A 6 2.97 -4.97 -3.79
C PRO A 6 2.17 -3.67 -3.90
N LEU A 7 2.85 -2.57 -4.23
CA LEU A 7 2.19 -1.32 -4.60
C LEU A 7 1.85 -1.38 -6.08
N THR A 8 0.58 -1.16 -6.40
CA THR A 8 0.05 -1.12 -7.75
C THR A 8 -0.58 0.24 -7.99
N ASP A 9 -0.32 0.83 -9.15
CA ASP A 9 -0.89 2.12 -9.56
C ASP A 9 -2.02 1.82 -10.55
N HIS A 10 -3.17 2.48 -10.43
CA HIS A 10 -4.36 2.22 -11.25
C HIS A 10 -4.88 3.48 -11.93
N HIS A 11 -5.51 3.29 -13.08
CA HIS A 11 -6.24 4.31 -13.84
C HIS A 11 -7.65 4.51 -13.28
N ALA A 12 -8.37 5.52 -13.80
CA ALA A 12 -9.70 5.88 -13.32
C ALA A 12 -10.75 4.78 -13.60
N ASP A 13 -10.58 4.06 -14.70
CA ASP A 13 -11.35 2.89 -15.09
C ASP A 13 -10.98 1.62 -14.29
N GLY A 14 -10.02 1.71 -13.37
CA GLY A 14 -9.61 0.63 -12.47
C GLY A 14 -8.53 -0.30 -13.06
N THR A 15 -8.18 -0.16 -14.33
CA THR A 15 -7.09 -0.92 -14.94
C THR A 15 -5.75 -0.62 -14.28
N LEU A 16 -4.88 -1.62 -14.27
CA LEU A 16 -3.53 -1.50 -13.74
C LEU A 16 -2.68 -0.64 -14.68
N CYS A 17 -2.05 0.38 -14.12
CA CYS A 17 -1.03 1.13 -14.81
C CYS A 17 0.27 0.32 -14.84
N PRO A 18 0.86 0.07 -16.02
CA PRO A 18 2.12 -0.66 -16.14
C PRO A 18 3.23 -0.06 -15.27
N ALA A 19 4.05 -0.89 -14.64
CA ALA A 19 5.14 -0.44 -13.77
C ALA A 19 6.18 0.45 -14.50
N ASN A 20 6.30 0.31 -15.82
CA ASN A 20 7.18 1.15 -16.64
C ASN A 20 6.62 2.57 -16.85
N HIS A 21 5.33 2.80 -16.62
CA HIS A 21 4.74 4.13 -16.71
C HIS A 21 5.10 4.94 -15.46
N LYS A 22 5.99 5.91 -15.64
CA LYS A 22 6.31 6.89 -14.60
C LYS A 22 5.22 7.94 -14.53
N HIS A 23 4.92 8.36 -13.30
CA HIS A 23 4.01 9.45 -13.01
C HIS A 23 4.71 10.47 -12.12
N THR A 24 4.28 11.72 -12.20
CA THR A 24 4.62 12.70 -11.18
C THR A 24 4.00 12.31 -9.83
N SER A 25 4.42 12.99 -8.75
CA SER A 25 3.83 12.78 -7.41
C SER A 25 2.31 12.94 -7.41
N SER A 26 1.79 13.89 -8.19
CA SER A 26 0.35 14.15 -8.38
C SER A 26 -0.38 13.11 -9.24
N GLY A 27 0.32 12.12 -9.80
CA GLY A 27 -0.28 11.08 -10.66
C GLY A 27 -0.35 11.44 -12.14
N LYS A 28 0.20 12.59 -12.55
CA LYS A 28 0.23 12.96 -13.98
C LYS A 28 1.18 12.03 -14.74
N PRO A 29 0.79 11.52 -15.91
CA PRO A 29 1.60 10.62 -16.72
C PRO A 29 2.82 11.35 -17.28
N LEU A 30 3.96 10.65 -17.35
CA LEU A 30 5.15 11.11 -18.09
C LEU A 30 5.28 10.44 -19.46
N HIS A 31 4.23 9.75 -19.91
CA HIS A 31 4.18 9.02 -21.18
C HIS A 31 2.89 9.39 -21.94
N ALA A 32 2.99 9.61 -23.26
CA ALA A 32 1.92 10.17 -24.08
C ALA A 32 0.66 9.28 -24.21
N HIS A 33 0.75 8.00 -23.81
CA HIS A 33 -0.34 7.02 -23.88
C HIS A 33 -0.81 6.51 -22.51
N CYS A 34 -0.46 7.21 -21.43
CA CYS A 34 -0.93 6.88 -20.09
C CYS A 34 -1.97 7.92 -19.67
N PRO A 35 -3.20 7.56 -19.28
CA PRO A 35 -4.20 8.52 -18.79
C PRO A 35 -3.84 9.09 -17.41
N GLY A 36 -2.79 8.58 -16.78
CA GLY A 36 -2.34 8.96 -15.45
C GLY A 36 -2.88 8.04 -14.36
N ARG A 37 -2.29 8.16 -13.17
CA ARG A 37 -2.68 7.38 -12.00
C ARG A 37 -3.84 8.07 -11.30
N ALA A 38 -4.96 7.37 -11.15
CA ALA A 38 -6.09 7.80 -10.33
C ALA A 38 -5.89 7.42 -8.85
N TYR A 39 -5.40 6.21 -8.59
CA TYR A 39 -5.11 5.75 -7.22
C TYR A 39 -3.95 4.76 -7.19
N THR A 40 -3.40 4.57 -5.99
CA THR A 40 -2.46 3.51 -5.66
C THR A 40 -3.17 2.53 -4.72
N GLN A 41 -2.92 1.24 -4.91
CA GLN A 41 -3.43 0.16 -4.07
C GLN A 41 -2.28 -0.72 -3.59
N ALA A 42 -2.39 -1.20 -2.36
CA ALA A 42 -1.54 -2.24 -1.81
C ALA A 42 -2.42 -3.31 -1.16
N VAL A 43 -2.24 -4.56 -1.59
CA VAL A 43 -2.96 -5.72 -1.04
C VAL A 43 -1.93 -6.65 -0.44
N CYS A 44 -2.10 -7.01 0.83
CA CYS A 44 -1.16 -7.90 1.48
C CYS A 44 -1.50 -9.36 1.20
N SER A 45 -0.48 -10.19 1.00
CA SER A 45 -0.61 -11.64 0.84
C SER A 45 -1.13 -12.36 2.10
N CYS A 46 -1.37 -11.62 3.20
CA CYS A 46 -2.07 -12.16 4.37
C CYS A 46 -3.59 -12.28 4.17
N GLY A 47 -4.15 -11.66 3.12
CA GLY A 47 -5.57 -11.72 2.79
C GLY A 47 -6.47 -10.78 3.60
N ASN A 48 -6.00 -10.26 4.73
CA ASN A 48 -6.80 -9.47 5.67
C ASN A 48 -6.51 -7.96 5.62
N TRP A 49 -5.71 -7.50 4.66
CA TRP A 49 -5.32 -6.09 4.57
C TRP A 49 -5.24 -5.60 3.14
N GLU A 50 -5.92 -4.49 2.89
CA GLU A 50 -5.87 -3.70 1.67
C GLU A 50 -5.82 -2.21 2.04
N MET A 51 -5.07 -1.44 1.25
CA MET A 51 -5.09 0.01 1.31
C MET A 51 -5.18 0.60 -0.10
N LYS A 52 -6.17 1.46 -0.33
CA LYS A 52 -6.42 2.12 -1.63
C LYS A 52 -6.64 3.62 -1.42
N GLN A 53 -5.79 4.45 -2.02
CA GLN A 53 -5.88 5.91 -1.92
C GLN A 53 -5.24 6.62 -3.11
N ARG A 54 -5.60 7.90 -3.35
CA ARG A 54 -5.00 8.71 -4.44
C ARG A 54 -3.51 8.97 -4.23
N GLY A 55 -3.12 9.16 -2.96
CA GLY A 55 -1.76 9.47 -2.56
C GLY A 55 -0.88 8.24 -2.40
N LYS A 56 0.05 8.02 -3.35
CA LYS A 56 1.02 6.92 -3.30
C LYS A 56 1.85 6.89 -2.01
N GLY A 57 2.26 8.07 -1.52
CA GLY A 57 3.06 8.19 -0.30
C GLY A 57 2.35 7.64 0.94
N TYR A 58 1.07 7.97 1.09
CA TYR A 58 0.27 7.50 2.23
C TYR A 58 0.01 6.00 2.17
N VAL A 59 -0.35 5.47 0.99
CA VAL A 59 -0.49 4.01 0.79
C VAL A 59 0.80 3.28 1.10
N ASN A 60 1.95 3.83 0.69
CA ASN A 60 3.26 3.23 0.97
C ASN A 60 3.64 3.28 2.46
N GLU A 61 3.29 4.36 3.17
CA GLU A 61 3.50 4.45 4.62
C GLU A 61 2.66 3.43 5.37
N CYS A 62 1.35 3.38 5.12
CA CYS A 62 0.44 2.41 5.73
C CYS A 62 0.86 0.97 5.40
N ARG A 63 1.30 0.71 4.15
CA ARG A 63 1.89 -0.58 3.77
C ARG A 63 3.07 -0.94 4.65
N ARG A 64 4.06 -0.05 4.79
CA ARG A 64 5.27 -0.34 5.56
C ARG A 64 4.94 -0.63 7.02
N ARG A 65 4.02 0.15 7.60
CA ARG A 65 3.50 -0.09 8.95
C ARG A 65 2.85 -1.46 9.08
N HIS A 66 1.98 -1.82 8.14
CA HIS A 66 1.36 -3.14 8.12
C HIS A 66 2.38 -4.28 7.97
N LEU A 67 3.37 -4.15 7.07
CA LEU A 67 4.43 -5.15 6.92
C LEU A 67 5.28 -5.30 8.20
N ALA A 68 5.49 -4.22 8.96
CA ALA A 68 6.16 -4.30 10.27
C ALA A 68 5.36 -5.14 11.27
N THR A 69 4.02 -5.07 11.28
CA THR A 69 3.20 -5.91 12.17
C THR A 69 3.35 -7.41 11.92
N HIS A 70 3.76 -7.82 10.72
CA HIS A 70 4.09 -9.21 10.41
C HIS A 70 5.47 -9.63 10.92
N ALA A 71 6.40 -8.68 11.03
CA ALA A 71 7.74 -8.92 11.56
C ALA A 71 7.77 -8.95 13.09
N GLU A 72 6.88 -8.18 13.73
CA GLU A 72 6.83 -8.03 15.19
C GLU A 72 5.98 -9.12 15.88
N GLY A 73 5.34 -10.02 15.13
CA GLY A 73 4.31 -10.91 15.68
C GLY A 73 3.09 -10.11 16.16
N PRO A 74 1.98 -10.77 16.55
CA PRO A 74 0.85 -10.05 17.12
C PRO A 74 1.35 -9.27 18.34
N ARG A 75 1.26 -7.94 18.29
CA ARG A 75 1.38 -7.08 19.47
C ARG A 75 0.27 -7.50 20.43
N VAL A 76 0.57 -8.44 21.31
CA VAL A 76 -0.14 -8.53 22.59
C VAL A 76 0.19 -7.23 23.29
N ASP A 77 -0.75 -6.29 23.23
CA ASP A 77 -0.73 -5.11 24.08
C ASP A 77 -0.84 -5.67 25.50
N LEU A 78 0.31 -5.86 26.14
CA LEU A 78 0.44 -6.35 27.49
C LEU A 78 -0.06 -5.22 28.39
N LEU A 79 -1.39 -5.13 28.52
CA LEU A 79 -2.03 -4.35 29.58
C LEU A 79 -1.34 -4.73 30.87
N ARG A 80 -0.63 -3.75 31.44
CA ARG A 80 0.00 -3.81 32.76
C ARG A 80 -1.04 -4.30 33.78
N LEU A 81 -0.92 -5.57 34.18
CA LEU A 81 -1.39 -6.02 35.48
C LEU A 81 -0.18 -5.96 36.42
N ASP A 82 0.06 -4.78 36.99
CA ASP A 82 0.74 -4.67 38.28
C ASP A 82 -0.41 -4.74 39.31
N ALA A 83 -0.70 -5.92 39.87
CA ALA A 83 -0.13 -6.50 41.09
C ALA A 83 -0.77 -5.93 42.38
N VAL A 84 -1.20 -6.88 43.21
CA VAL A 84 -1.92 -6.81 44.51
C VAL A 84 -1.38 -5.78 45.50
#